data_AF-A0A521HGF2-F1
#
_entry.id   AF-A0A521HGF2-F1
#
_cell.length_a   1.000
_cell.length_b   1.000
_cell.length_c   1.000
_cell.angle_alpha   90.00
_cell.angle_beta   90.00
_cell.angle_gamma   90.00
#
_symmetry.space_group_name_H-M   'P 1'
#
loop_
_entity.id
_entity.type
_entity.pdbx_description
1 polymer ?
#
loop_
_entity_poly.entity_id
_entity_poly.type
_entity_poly.pdbx_seq_one_letter_code
_entity_poly.pdbx_strand_id
1 'polypeptide(L)'
;MKYSLILFLFLFICSFEGSLGCDKCDIEVLSVVNQNMDNLNLKMVTDFICTFDSSCQINVEYSEWSNETLFKVIDKATDLYFVAFQLDDVETSLILDELENPIMDVDIQRIYNRVKSIPVQDSIKSLHLNSLLIAAGRSGQLILR
;
A
#
# COMPACT_ATOMS: atom_id res chain seq x y z
N MET A 1 41.89 38.37 -36.35
CA MET A 1 40.47 37.94 -36.41
C MET A 1 40.38 36.54 -37.00
N LYS A 2 40.17 35.52 -36.16
CA LYS A 2 39.52 34.26 -36.55
C LYS A 2 38.74 33.79 -35.32
N TYR A 3 37.44 34.08 -35.32
CA TYR A 3 36.48 33.55 -34.37
C TYR A 3 36.26 32.08 -34.73
N SER A 4 36.58 31.16 -33.81
CA SER A 4 36.18 29.75 -33.89
C SER A 4 35.13 29.57 -32.79
N LEU A 5 33.87 29.88 -33.08
CA LEU A 5 32.80 28.95 -33.48
C LEU A 5 32.54 27.84 -32.44
N ILE A 6 31.47 28.07 -31.68
CA ILE A 6 30.39 27.11 -31.35
C ILE A 6 30.60 26.19 -30.14
N LEU A 7 30.12 26.73 -29.01
CA LEU A 7 29.21 26.14 -28.03
C LEU A 7 28.38 24.97 -28.59
N PHE A 8 28.65 23.70 -28.21
CA PHE A 8 27.66 22.64 -28.32
C PHE A 8 27.68 21.72 -27.08
N LEU A 9 26.65 21.95 -26.27
CA LEU A 9 25.81 20.96 -25.60
C LEU A 9 26.47 19.92 -24.68
N PHE A 10 26.35 20.18 -23.39
CA PHE A 10 26.14 19.17 -22.36
C PHE A 10 24.96 18.27 -22.75
N LEU A 11 25.24 17.11 -23.34
CA LEU A 11 24.35 15.96 -23.26
C LEU A 11 24.88 15.06 -22.15
N PHE A 12 24.69 15.50 -20.91
CA PHE A 12 24.58 14.59 -19.78
C PHE A 12 23.24 13.89 -19.98
N ILE A 13 23.25 12.80 -20.77
CA ILE A 13 22.12 11.90 -20.86
C ILE A 13 22.06 11.22 -19.49
N CYS A 14 21.34 11.84 -18.56
CA CYS A 14 20.76 11.09 -17.45
C CYS A 14 19.80 10.12 -18.11
N SER A 15 20.26 8.89 -18.33
CA SER A 15 19.35 7.77 -18.49
C SER A 15 18.67 7.59 -17.15
N PHE A 16 17.59 8.34 -16.92
CA PHE A 16 16.63 7.98 -15.91
C PHE A 16 15.86 6.80 -16.49
N GLU A 17 16.40 5.59 -16.31
CA GLU A 17 15.59 4.38 -16.37
C GLU A 17 14.67 4.41 -15.16
N GLY A 18 13.64 5.24 -15.23
CA GLY A 18 12.45 5.03 -14.44
C GLY A 18 11.83 3.75 -14.96
N SER A 19 12.08 2.65 -14.27
CA SER A 19 11.24 1.46 -14.36
C SER A 19 9.77 1.91 -14.41
N LEU A 20 9.03 1.46 -15.41
CA LEU A 20 7.57 1.64 -15.52
C LEU A 20 6.80 0.82 -14.45
N GLY A 21 7.50 0.18 -13.51
CA GLY A 21 6.95 -0.57 -12.39
C GLY A 21 7.50 -0.04 -11.06
N CYS A 22 6.72 -0.22 -9.99
CA CYS A 22 7.15 0.08 -8.63
C CYS A 22 8.21 -0.91 -8.13
N ASP A 23 9.02 -0.46 -7.19
CA ASP A 23 9.98 -1.31 -6.49
C ASP A 23 9.26 -2.09 -5.37
N LYS A 24 9.34 -3.42 -5.45
CA LYS A 24 8.78 -4.31 -4.43
C LYS A 24 9.64 -4.28 -3.17
N CYS A 25 9.00 -4.49 -2.02
CA CYS A 25 9.66 -4.48 -0.72
C CYS A 25 10.36 -3.15 -0.38
N ASP A 26 9.90 -2.04 -0.96
CA ASP A 26 10.51 -0.73 -0.79
C ASP A 26 10.14 -0.12 0.57
N ILE A 27 11.11 -0.13 1.49
CA ILE A 27 10.99 0.43 2.83
C ILE A 27 10.95 1.96 2.84
N GLU A 28 11.49 2.63 1.81
CA GLU A 28 11.43 4.09 1.70
C GLU A 28 10.00 4.54 1.43
N VAL A 29 9.26 3.80 0.60
CA VAL A 29 7.81 4.03 0.39
C VAL A 29 7.04 3.85 1.70
N LEU A 30 7.32 2.82 2.49
CA LEU A 30 6.72 2.66 3.83
C LEU A 30 6.99 3.88 4.72
N SER A 31 8.23 4.36 4.71
CA SER A 31 8.65 5.52 5.48
C SER A 31 7.88 6.79 5.06
N VAL A 32 7.77 7.04 3.75
CA VAL A 32 7.01 8.18 3.20
C VAL A 32 5.55 8.11 3.63
N VAL A 33 4.90 6.96 3.50
CA VAL A 33 3.49 6.77 3.88
C VAL A 33 3.28 6.99 5.37
N ASN A 34 4.14 6.43 6.22
CA ASN A 34 4.03 6.59 7.68
C ASN A 34 4.25 8.04 8.13
N GLN A 35 5.22 8.74 7.53
CA GLN A 35 5.48 10.16 7.84
C GLN A 35 4.34 11.09 7.40
N ASN A 36 3.53 10.66 6.42
CA ASN A 36 2.43 11.44 5.86
C ASN A 36 1.05 10.83 6.16
N MET A 37 0.93 9.99 7.19
CA MET A 37 -0.28 9.21 7.50
C MET A 37 -1.56 10.07 7.65
N ASP A 38 -1.44 11.29 8.14
CA ASP A 38 -2.58 12.21 8.31
C ASP A 38 -2.88 13.05 7.04
N ASN A 39 -2.05 12.95 6.00
CA ASN A 39 -2.20 13.68 4.74
C ASN A 39 -1.84 12.82 3.52
N LEU A 40 -2.33 11.57 3.51
CA LEU A 40 -2.12 10.65 2.40
C LEU A 40 -2.81 11.15 1.13
N ASN A 41 -2.13 10.99 0.00
CA ASN A 41 -2.71 11.20 -1.32
C ASN A 41 -2.74 9.88 -2.10
N LEU A 42 -3.48 9.86 -3.21
CA LEU A 42 -3.66 8.64 -4.00
C LEU A 42 -2.32 8.05 -4.46
N LYS A 43 -1.37 8.87 -4.92
CA LYS A 43 -0.07 8.38 -5.39
C LYS A 43 0.68 7.64 -4.28
N MET A 44 0.75 8.22 -3.07
CA MET A 44 1.42 7.58 -1.93
C MET A 44 0.81 6.21 -1.61
N VAL A 45 -0.52 6.12 -1.64
CA VAL A 45 -1.21 4.85 -1.35
C VAL A 45 -1.05 3.86 -2.50
N THR A 46 -1.08 4.28 -3.76
CA THR A 46 -0.80 3.41 -4.91
C THR A 46 0.63 2.90 -4.88
N ASP A 47 1.62 3.77 -4.65
CA ASP A 47 3.02 3.37 -4.52
C ASP A 47 3.17 2.32 -3.41
N PHE A 48 2.52 2.54 -2.26
CA PHE A 48 2.50 1.59 -1.13
C PHE A 48 1.85 0.25 -1.45
N ILE A 49 0.67 0.25 -2.06
CA ILE A 49 0.02 -1.02 -2.45
C ILE A 49 0.89 -1.77 -3.45
N CYS A 50 1.60 -1.05 -4.30
CA CYS A 50 2.47 -1.65 -5.28
C CYS A 50 3.72 -2.30 -4.65
N THR A 51 4.18 -1.89 -3.47
CA THR A 51 5.37 -2.50 -2.84
C THR A 51 5.15 -3.94 -2.37
N PHE A 52 3.89 -4.39 -2.26
CA PHE A 52 3.54 -5.75 -1.85
C PHE A 52 3.94 -6.78 -2.91
N ASP A 53 4.66 -7.81 -2.45
CA ASP A 53 5.11 -8.96 -3.25
C ASP A 53 5.42 -10.14 -2.32
N SER A 54 5.22 -11.37 -2.81
CA SER A 54 5.48 -12.59 -2.04
C SER A 54 6.94 -12.76 -1.62
N SER A 55 7.89 -12.19 -2.38
CA SER A 55 9.32 -12.21 -2.03
C SER A 55 9.66 -11.39 -0.78
N CYS A 56 8.79 -10.46 -0.37
CA CYS A 56 9.05 -9.59 0.77
C CYS A 56 9.01 -10.31 2.12
N GLN A 57 8.41 -11.50 2.20
CA GLN A 57 8.29 -12.30 3.43
C GLN A 57 9.65 -12.69 4.06
N ILE A 58 10.72 -12.69 3.27
CA ILE A 58 12.09 -12.97 3.76
C ILE A 58 12.64 -11.76 4.52
N ASN A 59 12.16 -10.55 4.23
CA ASN A 59 12.49 -9.34 4.96
C ASN A 59 11.49 -9.15 6.10
N VAL A 60 11.86 -9.64 7.29
CA VAL A 60 11.03 -9.59 8.50
C VAL A 60 10.62 -8.15 8.84
N GLU A 61 11.56 -7.21 8.84
CA GLU A 61 11.29 -5.81 9.19
C GLU A 61 10.28 -5.17 8.22
N TYR A 62 10.48 -5.38 6.92
CA TYR A 62 9.53 -4.89 5.91
C TYR A 62 8.16 -5.54 6.08
N SER A 63 8.10 -6.86 6.29
CA SER A 63 6.84 -7.60 6.41
C SER A 63 6.03 -7.11 7.61
N GLU A 64 6.68 -6.95 8.77
CA GLU A 64 6.04 -6.42 9.97
C GLU A 64 5.57 -4.97 9.75
N TRP A 65 6.44 -4.11 9.24
CA TRP A 65 6.12 -2.70 9.07
C TRP A 65 5.07 -2.46 7.97
N SER A 66 5.10 -3.21 6.88
CA SER A 66 4.10 -3.11 5.80
C SER A 66 2.72 -3.58 6.26
N ASN A 67 2.62 -4.67 7.03
CA ASN A 67 1.36 -5.11 7.64
C ASN A 67 0.77 -4.04 8.57
N GLU A 68 1.56 -3.50 9.49
CA GLU A 68 1.08 -2.43 10.37
C GLU A 68 0.63 -1.20 9.57
N THR A 69 1.39 -0.85 8.54
CA THR A 69 1.10 0.30 7.68
C THR A 69 -0.19 0.08 6.90
N LEU A 70 -0.46 -1.14 6.43
CA LEU A 70 -1.69 -1.49 5.74
C LEU A 70 -2.92 -1.19 6.61
N PHE A 71 -2.92 -1.65 7.86
CA PHE A 71 -4.03 -1.38 8.78
C PHE A 71 -4.17 0.11 9.09
N LYS A 72 -3.06 0.84 9.26
CA LYS A 72 -3.09 2.30 9.48
C LYS A 72 -3.66 3.04 8.26
N VAL A 73 -3.25 2.68 7.04
CA VAL A 73 -3.76 3.26 5.80
C VAL A 73 -5.26 2.98 5.63
N ILE A 74 -5.71 1.75 5.88
CA ILE A 74 -7.14 1.42 5.80
C ILE A 74 -7.94 2.19 6.86
N ASP A 75 -7.43 2.35 8.07
CA ASP A 75 -8.10 3.13 9.11
C ASP A 75 -8.17 4.63 8.73
N LYS A 76 -7.08 5.20 8.21
CA LYS A 76 -6.99 6.65 8.01
C LYS A 76 -7.56 7.12 6.68
N ALA A 77 -7.44 6.30 5.63
CA ALA A 77 -7.69 6.68 4.26
C ALA A 77 -8.37 5.54 3.47
N THR A 78 -9.43 4.96 4.03
CA THR A 78 -10.15 3.81 3.44
C THR A 78 -10.57 4.04 1.98
N ASP A 79 -11.06 5.24 1.63
CA ASP A 79 -11.42 5.58 0.24
C ASP A 79 -10.21 5.49 -0.69
N LEU A 80 -9.09 6.12 -0.31
CA LEU A 80 -7.87 6.13 -1.12
C LEU A 80 -7.28 4.74 -1.26
N TYR A 81 -7.33 3.93 -0.20
CA TYR A 81 -6.91 2.54 -0.22
C TYR A 81 -7.65 1.76 -1.31
N PHE A 82 -8.99 1.81 -1.33
CA PHE A 82 -9.75 1.05 -2.32
C PHE A 82 -9.59 1.57 -3.74
N VAL A 83 -9.41 2.89 -3.92
CA VAL A 83 -9.08 3.44 -5.24
C VAL A 83 -7.71 2.95 -5.69
N ALA A 84 -6.69 3.02 -4.84
CA ALA A 84 -5.34 2.54 -5.14
C ALA A 84 -5.31 1.03 -5.45
N PHE A 85 -5.98 0.23 -4.63
CA PHE A 85 -6.11 -1.22 -4.78
C PHE A 85 -6.75 -1.64 -6.10
N GLN A 86 -7.64 -0.82 -6.66
CA GLN A 86 -8.28 -1.07 -7.97
C GLN A 86 -7.47 -0.59 -9.17
N LEU A 87 -6.53 0.33 -8.96
CA LEU A 87 -5.70 0.90 -10.03
C LEU A 87 -4.46 0.07 -10.31
N ASP A 88 -3.99 -0.68 -9.31
CA ASP A 88 -2.77 -1.45 -9.40
C ASP A 88 -3.05 -2.95 -9.59
N ASP A 89 -2.15 -3.64 -10.30
CA ASP A 89 -2.21 -5.11 -10.48
C ASP A 89 -1.55 -5.80 -9.28
N VAL A 90 -2.04 -5.49 -8.08
CA VAL A 90 -1.53 -6.08 -6.85
C VAL A 90 -2.04 -7.51 -6.73
N GLU A 91 -1.19 -8.41 -6.24
CA GLU A 91 -1.61 -9.77 -5.87
C GLU A 91 -2.64 -9.68 -4.74
N THR A 92 -3.92 -9.64 -5.11
CA THR A 92 -5.05 -9.49 -4.18
C THR A 92 -4.97 -10.50 -3.03
N SER A 93 -4.57 -11.73 -3.31
CA SER A 93 -4.40 -12.77 -2.29
C SER A 93 -3.41 -12.40 -1.20
N LEU A 94 -2.33 -11.69 -1.54
CA LEU A 94 -1.30 -11.28 -0.58
C LEU A 94 -1.86 -10.22 0.38
N ILE A 95 -2.51 -9.18 -0.15
CA ILE A 95 -3.16 -8.15 0.67
C ILE A 95 -4.23 -8.76 1.59
N LEU A 96 -5.02 -9.71 1.08
CA LEU A 96 -6.03 -10.39 1.90
C LEU A 96 -5.38 -11.24 3.01
N ASP A 97 -4.27 -11.91 2.74
CA ASP A 97 -3.52 -12.65 3.77
C ASP A 97 -2.97 -11.73 4.86
N GLU A 98 -2.44 -10.56 4.49
CA GLU A 98 -2.01 -9.53 5.46
C GLU A 98 -3.18 -9.08 6.35
N LEU A 99 -4.38 -8.92 5.78
CA LEU A 99 -5.59 -8.57 6.53
C LEU A 99 -6.09 -9.69 7.45
N GLU A 100 -5.88 -10.95 7.08
CA GLU A 100 -6.23 -12.13 7.89
C GLU A 100 -5.25 -12.38 9.05
N ASN A 101 -4.04 -11.82 8.95
CA ASN A 101 -2.94 -12.02 9.89
C ASN A 101 -2.37 -10.68 10.40
N PRO A 102 -3.13 -9.87 11.17
CA PRO A 102 -2.58 -8.66 11.78
C PRO A 102 -1.41 -9.01 12.70
N ILE A 103 -0.29 -8.32 12.53
CA ILE A 103 0.92 -8.48 13.37
C ILE A 103 0.83 -7.66 14.66
N MET A 104 -0.03 -6.64 14.68
CA MET A 104 -0.27 -5.77 15.83
C MET A 104 -1.70 -5.91 16.36
N ASP A 105 -1.92 -5.47 17.60
CA ASP A 105 -3.27 -5.34 18.16
C ASP A 105 -4.04 -4.24 17.42
N VAL A 106 -4.91 -4.66 16.49
CA VAL A 106 -5.79 -3.78 15.71
C VAL A 106 -7.21 -3.84 16.26
N ASP A 107 -7.90 -2.69 16.31
CA ASP A 107 -9.35 -2.61 16.52
C ASP A 107 -10.08 -3.05 15.24
N ILE A 108 -10.26 -4.35 15.07
CA ILE A 108 -10.79 -4.93 13.82
C ILE A 108 -12.23 -4.48 13.58
N GLN A 109 -13.01 -4.26 14.66
CA GLN A 109 -14.37 -3.73 14.55
C GLN A 109 -14.39 -2.33 13.90
N ARG A 110 -13.47 -1.44 14.29
CA ARG A 110 -13.35 -0.11 13.68
C ARG A 110 -13.00 -0.20 12.20
N ILE A 111 -12.00 -1.01 11.85
CA ILE A 111 -11.60 -1.21 10.45
C ILE A 111 -12.74 -1.80 9.63
N TYR A 112 -13.42 -2.83 10.15
CA TYR A 112 -14.59 -3.45 9.52
C TYR A 112 -15.67 -2.42 9.22
N ASN A 113 -16.00 -1.55 10.17
CA ASN A 113 -17.01 -0.51 9.98
C ASN A 113 -16.63 0.49 8.89
N ARG A 114 -15.36 0.89 8.82
CA ARG A 114 -14.86 1.77 7.75
C ARG A 114 -14.99 1.10 6.39
N VAL A 115 -14.48 -0.12 6.24
CA VAL A 115 -14.57 -0.90 5.00
C VAL A 115 -16.03 -1.15 4.61
N LYS A 116 -16.93 -1.40 5.56
CA LYS A 116 -18.36 -1.60 5.28
C LYS A 116 -19.02 -0.34 4.73
N SER A 117 -18.60 0.84 5.18
CA SER A 117 -19.22 2.12 4.83
C SER A 117 -18.84 2.66 3.44
N ILE A 118 -17.78 2.12 2.81
CA ILE A 118 -17.25 2.63 1.55
C ILE A 118 -18.11 2.23 0.33
N PRO A 119 -18.36 3.11 -0.65
CA PRO A 119 -19.12 2.77 -1.87
C PRO A 119 -18.24 2.09 -2.93
N VAL A 120 -17.67 0.92 -2.60
CA VAL A 120 -16.84 0.10 -3.50
C VAL A 120 -17.64 -1.11 -4.02
N GLN A 121 -17.22 -1.70 -5.15
CA GLN A 121 -17.79 -2.91 -5.73
C GLN A 121 -17.91 -4.03 -4.68
N ASP A 122 -19.08 -4.67 -4.64
CA ASP A 122 -19.44 -5.62 -3.58
C ASP A 122 -18.52 -6.84 -3.51
N SER A 123 -17.97 -7.31 -4.64
CA SER A 123 -17.03 -8.44 -4.67
C SER A 123 -15.75 -8.13 -3.89
N ILE A 124 -15.08 -7.03 -4.22
CA ILE A 124 -13.83 -6.59 -3.55
C ILE A 124 -14.09 -6.28 -2.08
N LYS A 125 -15.18 -5.59 -1.79
CA LYS A 125 -15.58 -5.27 -0.41
C LYS A 125 -15.83 -6.52 0.41
N SER A 126 -16.53 -7.50 -0.15
CA SER A 126 -16.82 -8.77 0.54
C SER A 126 -15.55 -9.55 0.87
N LEU A 127 -14.56 -9.56 -0.03
CA LEU A 127 -13.26 -10.19 0.25
C LEU A 127 -12.58 -9.56 1.48
N HIS A 128 -12.48 -8.23 1.51
CA HIS A 128 -11.87 -7.51 2.63
C HIS A 128 -12.63 -7.71 3.94
N LEU A 129 -13.96 -7.62 3.91
CA LEU A 129 -14.80 -7.84 5.09
C LEU A 129 -14.65 -9.28 5.62
N ASN A 130 -14.53 -10.27 4.73
CA ASN A 130 -14.32 -11.67 5.13
C ASN A 130 -12.93 -11.87 5.76
N SER A 131 -11.88 -11.29 5.17
CA SER A 131 -10.52 -11.35 5.75
C SER A 131 -10.47 -10.72 7.14
N LEU A 132 -11.14 -9.59 7.36
CA LEU A 132 -11.26 -8.97 8.68
C LEU A 132 -12.07 -9.84 9.67
N LEU A 133 -13.11 -10.55 9.22
CA LEU A 133 -13.85 -11.48 10.07
C LEU A 133 -12.98 -12.68 10.51
N ILE A 134 -12.11 -13.17 9.62
CA ILE A 134 -11.14 -14.23 9.93
C ILE A 134 -10.13 -13.73 10.97
N ALA A 135 -9.55 -12.54 10.76
CA ALA A 135 -8.63 -11.93 11.71
C ALA A 135 -9.26 -11.72 13.10
N ALA A 136 -10.52 -11.27 13.14
CA ALA A 136 -11.26 -11.12 14.39
C ALA A 136 -11.43 -12.46 15.12
N GLY A 137 -11.81 -13.51 14.38
CA GLY A 137 -11.94 -14.86 14.94
C GLY A 137 -10.63 -15.40 15.53
N ARG A 138 -9.49 -15.15 14.87
CA ARG A 138 -8.16 -15.56 15.34
C ARG A 138 -7.70 -14.80 16.59
N SER A 139 -8.02 -13.51 16.67
CA SER A 139 -7.66 -12.63 17.79
C SER A 139 -8.67 -12.65 18.94
N GLY A 140 -9.78 -13.40 18.81
CA GLY A 140 -10.84 -13.46 19.82
C GLY A 140 -11.72 -12.20 19.89
N GLN A 141 -11.64 -11.31 18.90
CA GLN A 141 -12.49 -10.13 18.80
C GLN A 141 -13.86 -10.50 18.24
N LEU A 142 -14.92 -9.84 18.74
CA LEU A 142 -16.28 -9.99 18.23
C LEU A 142 -16.59 -8.85 17.24
N ILE A 143 -17.14 -9.20 16.08
CA ILE A 143 -17.59 -8.24 15.07
C ILE A 143 -19.12 -8.19 15.02
N LEU A 144 -19.65 -7.00 15.27
CA LEU A 144 -21.05 -6.64 15.06
C LEU A 144 -21.26 -6.33 13.57
N ARG A 145 -22.02 -7.19 12.91
CA ARG A 145 -22.29 -7.11 11.46
C ARG A 145 -23.40 -6.14 11.11
#